data_AF-A0A9E1QZA7-F1
#
_entry.id   AF-A0A9E1QZA7-F1
#
_cell.length_a   1.000
_cell.length_b   1.000
_cell.length_c   1.000
_cell.angle_alpha   90.00
_cell.angle_beta   90.00
_cell.angle_gamma   90.00
#
_symmetry.space_group_name_H-M   'P 1'
#
loop_
_entity.id
_entity.type
_entity.pdbx_description
1 polymer ?
#
loop_
_entity_poly.entity_id
_entity_poly.type
_entity_poly.pdbx_seq_one_letter_code
_entity_poly.pdbx_strand_id
1 'polypeptide(L)'
;MNKDSVIEENYNNWTQSPFDTTTIKNVKSLKNNNPLEFEESFYKNLSFGTGGMRGIVGIGPNRVNRYTFGKNTQGISNFINKSSSKKESVVIAYDCRNQSKELANQVADVFSSNGINVYLFSSIRPTPELSYALIKLKCICGIVLTASHNPPEYNGYKVYWKDGGQIVPPIDKKLIDEINSVKFTDISFKRNNSLVNLIDTQIDTDFIHDSISIGKIGVSKREDYRIVFTPIHGTSYKILPEVLNGAGFKNLHIVKEQAVPDGNFNTV
;
A
#
# COMPACT_ATOMS: atom_id res chain seq x y z
N MET A 1 -7.74 -30.69 -0.64
CA MET A 1 -6.35 -31.14 -0.41
C MET A 1 -6.06 -31.08 1.08
N ASN A 2 -5.24 -31.99 1.61
CA ASN A 2 -4.74 -31.88 2.98
C ASN A 2 -3.64 -30.80 3.06
N LYS A 3 -3.29 -30.34 4.27
CA LYS A 3 -2.32 -29.25 4.50
C LYS A 3 -0.97 -29.54 3.81
N ASP A 4 -0.47 -30.76 3.92
CA ASP A 4 0.85 -31.14 3.39
C ASP A 4 0.90 -31.08 1.86
N SER A 5 -0.16 -31.53 1.18
CA SER A 5 -0.27 -31.43 -0.28
C SER A 5 -0.27 -29.97 -0.75
N VAL A 6 -0.91 -29.05 -0.01
CA VAL A 6 -0.90 -27.62 -0.35
C VAL A 6 0.50 -27.01 -0.17
N ILE A 7 1.20 -27.38 0.91
CA ILE A 7 2.57 -26.92 1.17
C ILE A 7 3.51 -27.40 0.05
N GLU A 8 3.43 -28.67 -0.33
CA GLU A 8 4.28 -29.25 -1.38
C GLU A 8 4.01 -28.60 -2.74
N GLU A 9 2.74 -28.41 -3.10
CA GLU A 9 2.36 -27.71 -4.33
C GLU A 9 2.92 -26.29 -4.37
N ASN A 10 2.72 -25.53 -3.28
CA ASN A 10 3.25 -24.16 -3.19
C ASN A 10 4.78 -24.13 -3.23
N TYR A 11 5.46 -25.07 -2.57
CA TYR A 11 6.92 -25.19 -2.64
C TYR A 11 7.42 -25.42 -4.07
N ASN A 12 6.82 -26.37 -4.78
CA ASN A 12 7.17 -26.67 -6.16
C ASN A 12 6.93 -25.45 -7.06
N ASN A 13 5.81 -24.74 -6.86
CA ASN A 13 5.51 -23.50 -7.59
C ASN A 13 6.53 -22.38 -7.33
N TRP A 14 6.94 -22.18 -6.07
CA TRP A 14 7.85 -21.09 -5.67
C TRP A 14 9.34 -21.40 -5.87
N THR A 15 9.68 -22.60 -6.35
CA THR A 15 11.06 -23.01 -6.64
C THR A 15 11.38 -23.08 -8.13
N GLN A 16 10.52 -22.51 -8.97
CA GLN A 16 10.65 -22.46 -10.43
C GLN A 16 10.29 -21.08 -11.00
N SER A 17 10.38 -20.91 -12.32
CA SER A 17 9.91 -19.71 -13.02
C SER A 17 8.42 -19.43 -12.70
N PRO A 18 8.01 -18.16 -12.50
CA PRO A 18 8.71 -16.91 -12.80
C PRO A 18 9.49 -16.31 -11.63
N PHE A 19 9.67 -17.05 -10.53
CA PHE A 19 10.38 -16.54 -9.36
C PHE A 19 11.87 -16.37 -9.66
N ASP A 20 12.44 -15.26 -9.23
CA ASP A 20 13.86 -14.97 -9.41
C ASP A 20 14.75 -15.92 -8.59
N THR A 21 16.03 -15.99 -8.99
CA THR A 21 17.01 -16.91 -8.40
C THR A 21 17.20 -16.68 -6.89
N THR A 22 17.14 -15.43 -6.44
CA THR A 22 17.19 -15.06 -5.02
C THR A 22 15.99 -15.62 -4.26
N THR A 23 14.79 -15.48 -4.79
CA THR A 23 13.55 -16.00 -4.20
C THR A 23 13.62 -17.52 -4.11
N ILE A 24 13.96 -18.21 -5.20
CA ILE A 24 14.09 -19.67 -5.22
C ILE A 24 15.12 -20.15 -4.18
N LYS A 25 16.28 -19.49 -4.08
CA LYS A 25 17.30 -19.80 -3.08
C LYS A 25 16.77 -19.61 -1.67
N ASN A 26 16.05 -18.52 -1.40
CA ASN A 26 15.53 -18.24 -0.07
C ASN A 26 14.41 -19.19 0.33
N VAL A 27 13.55 -19.64 -0.60
CA VAL A 27 12.53 -20.68 -0.34
C VAL A 27 13.19 -21.98 0.09
N LYS A 28 14.22 -22.45 -0.64
CA LYS A 28 14.98 -23.66 -0.31
C LYS A 28 15.70 -23.53 1.05
N SER A 29 16.29 -22.37 1.32
CA SER A 29 16.92 -22.06 2.60
C SER A 29 15.92 -22.10 3.75
N LEU A 30 14.75 -21.46 3.59
CA LEU A 30 13.71 -21.40 4.60
C LEU A 30 13.22 -22.80 4.99
N LYS A 31 12.97 -23.67 3.99
CA LYS A 31 12.57 -25.07 4.22
C LYS A 31 13.58 -25.84 5.06
N ASN A 32 14.88 -25.62 4.83
CA ASN A 32 15.94 -26.37 5.50
C ASN A 32 16.30 -25.81 6.88
N ASN A 33 16.27 -24.49 7.03
CA ASN A 33 16.81 -23.81 8.22
C ASN A 33 15.72 -23.41 9.22
N ASN A 34 14.46 -23.24 8.79
CA ASN A 34 13.35 -22.90 9.65
C ASN A 34 12.04 -23.58 9.18
N PRO A 35 11.89 -24.89 9.41
CA PRO A 35 10.75 -25.67 8.89
C PRO A 35 9.40 -25.18 9.42
N LEU A 36 9.33 -24.65 10.65
CA LEU A 36 8.09 -24.11 11.21
C LEU A 36 7.64 -22.84 10.48
N GLU A 37 8.57 -21.90 10.24
CA GLU A 37 8.27 -20.69 9.47
C GLU A 37 7.94 -21.02 8.01
N PHE A 38 8.62 -22.02 7.44
CA PHE A 38 8.31 -22.54 6.12
C PHE A 38 6.87 -23.06 6.05
N GLU A 39 6.46 -23.94 6.96
CA GLU A 39 5.08 -24.43 6.99
C GLU A 39 4.08 -23.27 7.09
N GLU A 40 4.30 -22.31 7.99
CA GLU A 40 3.46 -21.14 8.18
C GLU A 40 3.42 -20.20 6.96
N SER A 41 4.46 -20.22 6.12
CA SER A 41 4.54 -19.39 4.92
C SER A 41 3.90 -20.04 3.69
N PHE A 42 3.77 -21.38 3.69
CA PHE A 42 3.39 -22.17 2.52
C PHE A 42 2.04 -22.91 2.62
N TYR A 43 1.41 -22.98 3.80
CA TYR A 43 0.15 -23.74 3.97
C TYR A 43 -1.09 -23.08 3.35
N LYS A 44 -1.03 -21.82 2.95
CA LYS A 44 -2.13 -21.08 2.33
C LYS A 44 -1.63 -19.91 1.49
N ASN A 45 -2.54 -19.30 0.73
CA ASN A 45 -2.32 -17.98 0.16
C ASN A 45 -2.70 -16.88 1.16
N LEU A 46 -1.99 -15.76 1.11
CA LEU A 46 -2.37 -14.57 1.85
C LEU A 46 -3.71 -14.07 1.30
N SER A 47 -4.69 -13.83 2.19
CA SER A 47 -6.03 -13.46 1.77
C SER A 47 -6.11 -11.99 1.34
N PHE A 48 -6.95 -11.74 0.33
CA PHE A 48 -7.33 -10.41 -0.12
C PHE A 48 -8.84 -10.23 0.08
N GLY A 49 -9.25 -9.17 0.78
CA GLY A 49 -10.65 -8.83 1.02
C GLY A 49 -10.94 -7.35 0.79
N THR A 50 -12.10 -6.88 1.26
CA THR A 50 -12.52 -5.47 1.12
C THR A 50 -11.55 -4.48 1.79
N GLY A 51 -10.97 -4.89 2.92
CA GLY A 51 -9.92 -4.14 3.62
C GLY A 51 -8.52 -4.25 3.00
N GLY A 52 -8.40 -4.89 1.83
CA GLY A 52 -7.14 -5.23 1.18
C GLY A 52 -6.51 -6.53 1.68
N MET A 53 -5.18 -6.59 1.63
CA MET A 53 -4.34 -7.69 2.08
C MET A 53 -3.39 -7.20 3.18
N ARG A 54 -3.17 -8.00 4.21
CA ARG A 54 -2.18 -7.73 5.28
C ARG A 54 -1.52 -9.01 5.70
N GLY A 55 -0.22 -8.96 5.98
CA GLY A 55 0.53 -10.11 6.45
C GLY A 55 1.95 -9.75 6.82
N ILE A 56 2.64 -10.72 7.42
CA ILE A 56 4.06 -10.62 7.73
C ILE A 56 4.83 -10.53 6.41
N VAL A 57 5.77 -9.59 6.36
CA VAL A 57 6.72 -9.45 5.26
C VAL A 57 7.63 -10.67 5.24
N GLY A 58 7.75 -11.33 4.07
CA GLY A 58 8.56 -12.54 3.98
C GLY A 58 8.34 -13.33 2.70
N ILE A 59 8.91 -14.52 2.65
CA ILE A 59 8.89 -15.39 1.46
C ILE A 59 7.74 -16.38 1.54
N GLY A 60 7.09 -16.61 0.41
CA GLY A 60 6.03 -17.60 0.27
C GLY A 60 4.65 -16.98 0.02
N PRO A 61 3.66 -17.83 -0.30
CA PRO A 61 2.33 -17.40 -0.68
C PRO A 61 1.52 -16.77 0.46
N ASN A 62 1.81 -17.12 1.72
CA ASN A 62 1.17 -16.54 2.92
C ASN A 62 1.96 -15.34 3.50
N ARG A 63 2.71 -14.61 2.67
CA ARG A 63 3.55 -13.49 3.10
C ARG A 63 3.39 -12.28 2.19
N VAL A 64 3.70 -11.09 2.72
CA VAL A 64 3.82 -9.89 1.91
C VAL A 64 5.18 -9.86 1.24
N ASN A 65 5.17 -9.81 -0.09
CA ASN A 65 6.36 -9.68 -0.93
C ASN A 65 5.97 -9.18 -2.32
N ARG A 66 6.99 -8.99 -3.18
CA ARG A 66 6.81 -8.52 -4.55
C ARG A 66 5.83 -9.36 -5.37
N TYR A 67 5.78 -10.68 -5.18
CA TYR A 67 4.95 -11.57 -6.00
C TYR A 67 3.50 -11.60 -5.53
N THR A 68 3.25 -11.57 -4.22
CA THR A 68 1.88 -11.48 -3.70
C THR A 68 1.24 -10.13 -4.02
N PHE A 69 1.98 -9.03 -3.87
CA PHE A 69 1.51 -7.71 -4.33
C PHE A 69 1.44 -7.60 -5.85
N GLY A 70 2.39 -8.20 -6.57
CA GLY A 70 2.39 -8.27 -8.02
C GLY A 70 1.16 -8.98 -8.58
N LYS A 71 0.76 -10.11 -7.97
CA LYS A 71 -0.46 -10.85 -8.35
C LYS A 71 -1.71 -10.00 -8.18
N ASN A 72 -1.87 -9.34 -7.04
CA ASN A 72 -3.00 -8.43 -6.80
C ASN A 72 -3.01 -7.29 -7.83
N THR A 73 -1.85 -6.67 -8.05
CA THR A 73 -1.71 -5.53 -8.96
C THR A 73 -1.99 -5.92 -10.41
N GLN A 74 -1.54 -7.10 -10.84
CA GLN A 74 -1.84 -7.64 -12.17
C GLN A 74 -3.34 -7.91 -12.33
N GLY A 75 -3.99 -8.48 -11.31
CA GLY A 75 -5.44 -8.70 -11.34
C GLY A 75 -6.24 -7.40 -11.42
N ILE A 76 -5.84 -6.39 -10.64
CA ILE A 76 -6.44 -5.06 -10.70
C ILE A 76 -6.19 -4.42 -12.08
N SER A 77 -5.00 -4.57 -12.64
CA SER A 77 -4.66 -4.06 -13.98
C SER A 77 -5.52 -4.71 -15.06
N ASN A 78 -5.69 -6.04 -15.02
CA ASN A 78 -6.57 -6.77 -15.93
C ASN A 78 -8.01 -6.27 -15.81
N PHE A 79 -8.52 -6.09 -14.59
CA PHE A 79 -9.87 -5.61 -14.35
C PHE A 79 -10.08 -4.19 -14.89
N ILE A 80 -9.13 -3.28 -14.65
CA ILE A 80 -9.17 -1.90 -15.19
C ILE A 80 -9.21 -1.93 -16.72
N ASN A 81 -8.30 -2.67 -17.35
CA ASN A 81 -8.20 -2.75 -18.81
C ASN A 81 -9.42 -3.44 -19.46
N LYS A 82 -10.12 -4.31 -18.74
CA LYS A 82 -11.41 -4.91 -19.19
C LYS A 82 -12.60 -3.98 -19.01
N SER A 83 -12.58 -3.12 -17.99
CA SER A 83 -13.73 -2.30 -17.57
C SER A 83 -13.73 -0.88 -18.15
N SER A 84 -12.61 -0.41 -18.68
CA SER A 84 -12.49 0.91 -19.31
C SER A 84 -11.87 0.82 -20.70
N SER A 85 -12.40 1.62 -21.63
CA SER A 85 -11.84 1.83 -22.97
C SER A 85 -10.87 3.01 -23.04
N LYS A 86 -10.70 3.75 -21.93
CA LYS A 86 -9.80 4.90 -21.81
C LYS A 86 -8.50 4.49 -21.14
N LYS A 87 -7.45 5.27 -21.34
CA LYS A 87 -6.21 5.14 -20.55
C LYS A 87 -6.46 5.64 -19.13
N GLU A 88 -6.64 4.70 -18.22
CA GLU A 88 -6.87 5.00 -16.81
C GLU A 88 -5.58 5.35 -16.08
N SER A 89 -5.72 6.02 -14.94
CA SER A 89 -4.63 6.36 -14.03
C SER A 89 -4.88 5.80 -12.64
N VAL A 90 -3.80 5.46 -11.94
CA VAL A 90 -3.82 5.04 -10.54
C VAL A 90 -2.93 5.92 -9.69
N VAL A 91 -3.24 6.06 -8.40
CA VAL A 91 -2.37 6.73 -7.43
C VAL A 91 -1.84 5.74 -6.40
N ILE A 92 -0.57 5.85 -6.03
CA ILE A 92 0.08 4.94 -5.07
C ILE A 92 0.72 5.76 -3.95
N ALA A 93 0.35 5.44 -2.71
CA ALA A 93 0.99 5.93 -1.49
C ALA A 93 1.47 4.75 -0.65
N TYR A 94 2.29 5.05 0.36
CA TYR A 94 2.80 4.05 1.28
C TYR A 94 3.15 4.69 2.63
N ASP A 95 3.20 3.88 3.68
CA ASP A 95 3.58 4.30 5.03
C ASP A 95 5.06 4.07 5.35
N CYS A 96 5.46 4.36 6.59
CA CYS A 96 6.84 4.26 7.07
C CYS A 96 7.33 2.84 7.33
N ARG A 97 6.50 1.81 7.14
CA ARG A 97 6.89 0.41 7.41
C ARG A 97 8.07 -0.01 6.53
N ASN A 98 8.84 -0.96 7.06
CA ASN A 98 9.94 -1.56 6.32
C ASN A 98 9.45 -2.12 4.97
N GLN A 99 10.24 -1.90 3.93
CA GLN A 99 9.96 -2.31 2.53
C GLN A 99 8.78 -1.64 1.83
N SER A 100 8.03 -0.73 2.49
CA SER A 100 6.88 -0.05 1.88
C SER A 100 7.25 0.71 0.60
N LYS A 101 8.41 1.38 0.56
CA LYS A 101 8.88 2.12 -0.61
C LYS A 101 9.24 1.20 -1.78
N GLU A 102 9.98 0.13 -1.50
CA GLU A 102 10.42 -0.85 -2.49
C GLU A 102 9.21 -1.58 -3.09
N LEU A 103 8.28 -2.03 -2.24
CA LEU A 103 7.02 -2.65 -2.67
C LEU A 103 6.15 -1.69 -3.48
N ALA A 104 6.08 -0.41 -3.11
CA ALA A 104 5.30 0.59 -3.85
C ALA A 104 5.84 0.80 -5.27
N ASN A 105 7.17 0.79 -5.42
CA ASN A 105 7.79 0.85 -6.75
C ASN A 105 7.48 -0.40 -7.58
N GLN A 106 7.52 -1.60 -6.98
CA GLN A 106 7.16 -2.83 -7.69
C GLN A 106 5.70 -2.86 -8.11
N VAL A 107 4.79 -2.31 -7.30
CA VAL A 107 3.37 -2.12 -7.67
C VAL A 107 3.25 -1.15 -8.85
N ALA A 108 3.98 -0.03 -8.82
CA ALA A 108 4.03 0.91 -9.95
C ALA A 108 4.58 0.25 -11.23
N ASP A 109 5.57 -0.62 -11.11
CA ASP A 109 6.15 -1.35 -12.24
C ASP A 109 5.10 -2.26 -12.90
N VAL A 110 4.26 -2.93 -12.12
CA VAL A 110 3.20 -3.80 -12.65
C VAL A 110 2.08 -2.99 -13.31
N PHE A 111 1.61 -1.90 -12.71
CA PHE A 111 0.60 -1.06 -13.38
C PHE A 111 1.12 -0.46 -14.69
N SER A 112 2.33 0.11 -14.65
CA SER A 112 2.92 0.75 -15.83
C SER A 112 3.24 -0.25 -16.95
N SER A 113 3.64 -1.48 -16.62
CA SER A 113 3.84 -2.54 -17.62
C SER A 113 2.53 -2.96 -18.32
N ASN A 114 1.40 -2.75 -17.65
CA ASN A 114 0.05 -2.98 -18.18
C ASN A 114 -0.55 -1.74 -18.87
N GLY A 115 0.25 -0.71 -19.14
CA GLY A 115 -0.17 0.48 -19.89
C GLY A 115 -0.99 1.49 -19.08
N ILE A 116 -1.04 1.34 -17.75
CA ILE A 116 -1.79 2.22 -16.85
C ILE A 116 -0.88 3.35 -16.36
N ASN A 117 -1.39 4.58 -16.39
CA ASN A 117 -0.65 5.72 -15.84
C ASN A 117 -0.60 5.62 -14.30
N VAL A 118 0.55 5.91 -13.71
CA VAL A 118 0.78 5.82 -12.28
C VAL A 118 1.23 7.18 -11.75
N TYR A 119 0.53 7.67 -10.73
CA TYR A 119 1.00 8.73 -9.86
C TYR A 119 1.53 8.09 -8.58
N LEU A 120 2.83 8.17 -8.34
CA LEU A 120 3.48 7.57 -7.17
C LEU A 120 3.96 8.67 -6.24
N PHE A 121 3.53 8.67 -4.99
CA PHE A 121 4.08 9.60 -4.00
C PHE A 121 5.58 9.34 -3.80
N SER A 122 6.38 10.41 -3.81
CA SER A 122 7.84 10.36 -3.70
C SER A 122 8.34 9.93 -2.30
N SER A 123 7.48 10.05 -1.30
CA SER A 123 7.74 9.74 0.11
C SER A 123 6.45 9.30 0.81
N ILE A 124 6.55 8.94 2.08
CA ILE A 124 5.40 8.41 2.83
C ILE A 124 4.24 9.40 2.86
N ARG A 125 3.01 8.90 2.76
CA ARG A 125 1.79 9.72 2.86
C ARG A 125 0.66 9.01 3.58
N PRO A 126 -0.18 9.75 4.32
CA PRO A 126 -1.28 9.16 5.05
C PRO A 126 -2.41 8.75 4.10
N THR A 127 -3.18 7.74 4.51
CA THR A 127 -4.30 7.22 3.72
C THR A 127 -5.34 8.28 3.30
N PRO A 128 -5.71 9.28 4.13
CA PRO A 128 -6.61 10.35 3.70
C PRO A 128 -6.07 11.19 2.54
N GLU A 129 -4.76 11.41 2.48
CA GLU A 129 -4.15 12.18 1.39
C GLU A 129 -4.11 11.38 0.09
N LEU A 130 -3.93 10.05 0.16
CA LEU A 130 -4.14 9.18 -0.99
C LEU A 130 -5.59 9.27 -1.50
N SER A 131 -6.57 9.19 -0.60
CA SER A 131 -7.99 9.29 -0.96
C SER A 131 -8.31 10.63 -1.64
N TYR A 132 -7.77 11.71 -1.11
CA TYR A 132 -7.87 13.05 -1.71
C TYR A 132 -7.21 13.11 -3.10
N ALA A 133 -5.97 12.62 -3.22
CA ALA A 133 -5.22 12.62 -4.48
C ALA A 133 -5.92 11.78 -5.56
N LEU A 134 -6.50 10.64 -5.18
CA LEU A 134 -7.28 9.77 -6.06
C LEU A 134 -8.42 10.51 -6.74
N ILE A 135 -9.21 11.26 -5.97
CA ILE A 135 -10.32 12.07 -6.49
C ILE A 135 -9.78 13.24 -7.31
N LYS A 136 -8.79 13.97 -6.78
CA LYS A 136 -8.26 15.19 -7.40
C LYS A 136 -7.58 14.94 -8.75
N LEU A 137 -6.82 13.85 -8.85
CA LEU A 137 -6.14 13.40 -10.06
C LEU A 137 -7.05 12.59 -10.99
N LYS A 138 -8.31 12.36 -10.60
CA LYS A 138 -9.31 11.58 -11.36
C LYS A 138 -8.82 10.18 -11.71
N CYS A 139 -8.10 9.55 -10.78
CA CYS A 139 -7.65 8.17 -10.93
C CYS A 139 -8.82 7.20 -10.76
N ILE A 140 -8.74 6.03 -11.41
CA ILE A 140 -9.75 4.98 -11.26
C ILE A 140 -9.59 4.22 -9.94
N CYS A 141 -8.34 4.14 -9.45
CA CYS A 141 -7.96 3.32 -8.32
C CYS A 141 -6.78 3.96 -7.56
N GLY A 142 -6.78 3.83 -6.23
CA GLY A 142 -5.69 4.20 -5.35
C GLY A 142 -5.17 3.00 -4.57
N ILE A 143 -3.85 2.83 -4.49
CA ILE A 143 -3.21 1.80 -3.68
C ILE A 143 -2.46 2.45 -2.52
N VAL A 144 -2.77 2.06 -1.29
CA VAL A 144 -1.93 2.42 -0.14
C VAL A 144 -1.26 1.17 0.43
N LEU A 145 0.07 1.19 0.48
CA LEU A 145 0.83 0.16 1.17
C LEU A 145 0.95 0.49 2.65
N THR A 146 0.20 -0.24 3.47
CA THR A 146 0.12 -0.05 4.91
C THR A 146 -0.58 -1.22 5.59
N ALA A 147 -0.05 -1.66 6.73
CA ALA A 147 -0.78 -2.52 7.66
C ALA A 147 -1.43 -1.72 8.80
N SER A 148 -1.59 -0.40 8.66
CA SER A 148 -2.24 0.46 9.66
C SER A 148 -1.55 0.38 11.03
N HIS A 149 -2.21 -0.22 12.03
CA HIS A 149 -1.73 -0.35 13.41
C HIS A 149 -1.08 -1.71 13.70
N ASN A 150 -0.94 -2.59 12.70
CA ASN A 150 -0.34 -3.91 12.90
C ASN A 150 1.14 -3.79 13.34
N PRO A 151 1.73 -4.84 13.94
CA PRO A 151 3.14 -4.85 14.33
C PRO A 151 4.13 -4.51 13.20
N PRO A 152 5.37 -4.09 13.51
CA PRO A 152 6.37 -3.63 12.52
C PRO A 152 6.67 -4.61 11.38
N GLU A 153 6.64 -5.92 11.66
CA GLU A 153 6.89 -7.00 10.69
C GLU A 153 5.77 -7.17 9.66
N TYR A 154 4.62 -6.54 9.89
CA TYR A 154 3.51 -6.55 8.95
C TYR A 154 3.62 -5.44 7.92
N ASN A 155 3.19 -5.74 6.71
CA ASN A 155 2.85 -4.74 5.71
C ASN A 155 1.49 -5.12 5.07
N GLY A 156 0.96 -4.26 4.20
CA GLY A 156 -0.35 -4.47 3.63
C GLY A 156 -0.56 -3.70 2.34
N TYR A 157 -1.61 -4.06 1.63
CA TYR A 157 -1.99 -3.52 0.33
C TYR A 157 -3.48 -3.24 0.38
N LYS A 158 -3.89 -1.98 0.41
CA LYS A 158 -5.31 -1.59 0.41
C LYS A 158 -5.67 -0.94 -0.91
N VAL A 159 -6.87 -1.25 -1.40
CA VAL A 159 -7.41 -0.72 -2.65
C VAL A 159 -8.52 0.26 -2.34
N TYR A 160 -8.39 1.44 -2.93
CA TYR A 160 -9.38 2.50 -2.96
C TYR A 160 -9.87 2.66 -4.40
N TRP A 161 -11.15 2.95 -4.58
CA TRP A 161 -11.72 3.12 -5.91
C TRP A 161 -11.96 4.61 -6.23
N LYS A 162 -12.46 4.90 -7.44
CA LYS A 162 -12.61 6.27 -7.98
C LYS A 162 -13.43 7.25 -7.12
N ASP A 163 -14.17 6.75 -6.13
CA ASP A 163 -14.94 7.55 -5.16
C ASP A 163 -14.11 7.99 -3.94
N GLY A 164 -12.85 7.57 -3.84
CA GLY A 164 -11.99 7.84 -2.70
C GLY A 164 -12.19 6.89 -1.53
N GLY A 165 -13.11 5.93 -1.62
CA GLY A 165 -13.40 4.93 -0.60
C GLY A 165 -12.65 3.61 -0.83
N GLN A 166 -12.56 2.77 0.20
CA GLN A 166 -12.13 1.37 0.01
C GLN A 166 -13.16 0.61 -0.84
N ILE A 167 -12.72 -0.43 -1.52
CA ILE A 167 -13.60 -1.28 -2.34
C ILE A 167 -14.74 -1.89 -1.51
N VAL A 168 -15.96 -1.73 -2.02
CA VAL A 168 -17.20 -2.29 -1.48
C VAL A 168 -17.97 -3.02 -2.59
N PRO A 169 -19.00 -3.82 -2.25
CA PRO A 169 -19.90 -4.40 -3.23
C PRO A 169 -20.48 -3.36 -4.20
N PRO A 170 -20.62 -3.70 -5.50
CA PRO A 170 -20.34 -5.01 -6.12
C PRO A 170 -18.93 -5.13 -6.74
N ILE A 171 -18.06 -4.14 -6.59
CA ILE A 171 -16.74 -4.10 -7.26
C ILE A 171 -15.77 -5.07 -6.62
N ASP A 172 -15.79 -5.16 -5.30
CA ASP A 172 -14.94 -6.04 -4.50
C ASP A 172 -14.89 -7.48 -5.02
N LYS A 173 -16.04 -8.13 -5.23
CA LYS A 173 -16.13 -9.52 -5.68
C LYS A 173 -15.52 -9.69 -7.06
N LYS A 174 -15.87 -8.83 -8.02
CA LYS A 174 -15.34 -8.91 -9.39
C LYS A 174 -13.82 -8.73 -9.42
N LEU A 175 -13.31 -7.81 -8.60
CA LEU A 175 -11.88 -7.55 -8.48
C LEU A 175 -11.16 -8.76 -7.85
N ILE A 176 -11.72 -9.33 -6.78
CA ILE A 176 -11.18 -10.51 -6.10
C ILE A 176 -11.16 -11.72 -7.05
N ASP A 177 -12.23 -11.93 -7.82
CA ASP A 177 -12.32 -13.01 -8.81
C ASP A 177 -11.23 -12.86 -9.87
N GLU A 178 -11.01 -11.64 -10.38
CA GLU A 178 -9.93 -11.35 -11.33
C GLU A 178 -8.55 -11.60 -10.72
N ILE A 179 -8.29 -11.11 -9.50
CA ILE A 179 -7.02 -11.34 -8.76
C ILE A 179 -6.77 -12.84 -8.58
N ASN A 180 -7.79 -13.61 -8.20
CA ASN A 180 -7.65 -15.04 -7.97
C ASN A 180 -7.31 -15.80 -9.25
N SER A 181 -7.79 -15.33 -10.41
CA SER A 181 -7.51 -15.93 -11.72
C SER A 181 -6.08 -15.73 -12.22
N VAL A 182 -5.34 -14.75 -11.68
CA VAL A 182 -3.97 -14.44 -12.09
C VAL A 182 -2.99 -15.54 -11.69
N LYS A 183 -2.19 -15.99 -12.66
CA LYS A 183 -1.01 -16.84 -12.41
C LYS A 183 0.21 -15.95 -12.18
N PHE A 184 1.16 -16.42 -11.38
CA PHE A 184 2.40 -15.65 -11.16
C PHE A 184 3.14 -15.34 -12.47
N THR A 185 3.02 -16.20 -13.49
CA THR A 185 3.61 -16.02 -14.82
C THR A 185 3.04 -14.84 -15.60
N ASP A 186 1.85 -14.38 -15.23
CA ASP A 186 1.18 -13.27 -15.91
C ASP A 186 1.69 -11.91 -15.41
N ILE A 187 2.41 -11.88 -14.28
CA ILE A 187 2.90 -10.66 -13.65
C ILE A 187 4.08 -10.11 -14.44
N SER A 188 3.95 -8.89 -14.94
CA SER A 188 5.05 -8.17 -15.59
C SER A 188 5.58 -7.05 -14.70
N PHE A 189 6.81 -7.18 -14.20
CA PHE A 189 7.52 -6.10 -13.48
C PHE A 189 8.34 -5.20 -14.43
N LYS A 190 8.05 -5.20 -15.73
CA LYS A 190 8.76 -4.37 -16.72
C LYS A 190 8.23 -2.94 -16.70
N ARG A 191 8.78 -2.12 -15.80
CA ARG A 191 8.40 -0.71 -15.64
C ARG A 191 8.42 0.04 -16.96
N ASN A 192 7.34 0.78 -17.23
CA ASN A 192 7.34 1.79 -18.26
C ASN A 192 7.51 3.19 -17.61
N ASN A 193 8.72 3.74 -17.67
CA ASN A 193 9.04 5.02 -17.04
C ASN A 193 8.19 6.19 -17.56
N SER A 194 7.73 6.15 -18.81
CA SER A 194 6.88 7.22 -19.36
C SER A 194 5.47 7.27 -18.74
N LEU A 195 5.08 6.20 -18.04
CA LEU A 195 3.77 6.09 -17.40
C LEU A 195 3.85 6.27 -15.88
N VAL A 196 5.04 6.44 -15.28
CA VAL A 196 5.17 6.65 -13.83
C VAL A 196 5.60 8.07 -13.52
N ASN A 197 4.68 8.82 -12.92
CA ASN A 197 4.86 10.21 -12.52
C ASN A 197 5.01 10.27 -11.00
N LEU A 198 6.09 10.87 -10.52
CA LEU A 198 6.22 11.15 -9.09
C LEU A 198 5.36 12.35 -8.72
N ILE A 199 4.65 12.25 -7.60
CA ILE A 199 3.88 13.34 -6.99
C ILE A 199 4.37 13.61 -5.57
N ASP A 200 4.30 14.87 -5.16
CA ASP A 200 4.83 15.33 -3.89
C ASP A 200 4.10 16.60 -3.38
N THR A 201 4.82 17.70 -3.18
CA THR A 201 4.45 18.89 -2.42
C THR A 201 3.24 19.63 -2.95
N GLN A 202 2.96 19.55 -4.26
CA GLN A 202 1.77 20.19 -4.81
C GLN A 202 0.48 19.57 -4.26
N ILE A 203 0.43 18.23 -4.15
CA ILE A 203 -0.72 17.53 -3.57
C ILE A 203 -0.80 17.78 -2.06
N ASP A 204 0.33 17.81 -1.36
CA ASP A 204 0.38 18.18 0.07
C ASP A 204 -0.29 19.56 0.29
N THR A 205 0.15 20.56 -0.48
CA THR A 205 -0.30 21.96 -0.36
C THR A 205 -1.81 22.07 -0.58
N ASP A 206 -2.27 21.42 -1.64
CA ASP A 206 -3.67 21.38 -2.02
C ASP A 206 -4.52 20.69 -0.94
N PHE A 207 -4.05 19.54 -0.42
CA PHE A 207 -4.73 18.81 0.66
C PHE A 207 -4.83 19.64 1.93
N ILE A 208 -3.76 20.34 2.32
CA ILE A 208 -3.73 21.22 3.50
C ILE A 208 -4.73 22.37 3.33
N HIS A 209 -4.66 23.06 2.20
CA HIS A 209 -5.53 24.20 1.91
C HIS A 209 -7.01 23.81 1.98
N ASP A 210 -7.39 22.73 1.28
CA ASP A 210 -8.78 22.29 1.21
C ASP A 210 -9.26 21.74 2.57
N SER A 211 -8.39 21.04 3.31
CA SER A 211 -8.69 20.58 4.67
C SER A 211 -9.00 21.74 5.61
N ILE A 212 -8.25 22.85 5.52
CA ILE A 212 -8.50 24.06 6.32
C ILE A 212 -9.79 24.73 5.87
N SER A 213 -10.00 24.88 4.56
CA SER A 213 -11.18 25.55 4.00
C SER A 213 -12.48 24.85 4.41
N ILE A 214 -12.51 23.52 4.35
CA ILE A 214 -13.69 22.70 4.61
C ILE A 214 -13.84 22.35 6.09
N GLY A 215 -12.73 22.05 6.78
CA GLY A 215 -12.74 21.58 8.17
C GLY A 215 -12.95 22.67 9.21
N LYS A 216 -12.89 23.95 8.81
CA LYS A 216 -13.06 25.09 9.72
C LYS A 216 -14.53 25.34 10.02
N ILE A 217 -15.00 24.81 11.14
CA ILE A 217 -16.36 25.07 11.64
C ILE A 217 -16.33 26.30 12.56
N GLY A 218 -17.15 27.31 12.23
CA GLY A 218 -17.39 28.47 13.07
C GLY A 218 -16.18 29.37 13.34
N VAL A 219 -16.43 30.39 14.17
CA VAL A 219 -15.40 31.30 14.68
C VAL A 219 -14.93 30.80 16.04
N SER A 220 -13.63 30.60 16.20
CA SER A 220 -13.01 30.19 17.46
C SER A 220 -11.63 30.82 17.61
N LYS A 221 -11.25 31.12 18.86
CA LYS A 221 -9.92 31.61 19.22
C LYS A 221 -8.93 30.43 19.28
N ARG A 222 -8.58 29.91 18.10
CA ARG A 222 -7.75 28.69 17.97
C ARG A 222 -6.37 28.83 18.61
N GLU A 223 -5.85 30.06 18.68
CA GLU A 223 -4.60 30.41 19.38
C GLU A 223 -4.62 30.14 20.89
N ASP A 224 -5.80 30.13 21.54
CA ASP A 224 -5.93 29.91 22.98
C ASP A 224 -5.76 28.43 23.38
N TYR A 225 -5.86 27.51 22.41
CA TYR A 225 -5.76 26.07 22.66
C TYR A 225 -4.32 25.59 22.66
N ARG A 226 -4.00 24.73 23.64
CA ARG A 226 -2.74 23.98 23.68
C ARG A 226 -2.99 22.56 23.19
N ILE A 227 -2.24 22.13 22.19
CA ILE A 227 -2.38 20.81 21.57
C ILE A 227 -1.09 20.03 21.81
N VAL A 228 -1.22 18.82 22.33
CA VAL A 228 -0.13 17.83 22.32
C VAL A 228 -0.39 16.85 21.19
N PHE A 229 0.58 16.68 20.31
CA PHE A 229 0.49 15.80 19.14
C PHE A 229 1.66 14.83 19.10
N THR A 230 1.34 13.57 18.83
CA THR A 230 2.31 12.56 18.43
C THR A 230 1.87 11.90 17.13
N PRO A 231 2.74 11.81 16.10
CA PRO A 231 2.45 11.01 14.92
C PRO A 231 2.71 9.53 15.13
N ILE A 232 3.26 9.11 16.29
CA ILE A 232 3.56 7.71 16.61
C ILE A 232 4.45 7.10 15.52
N HIS A 233 5.51 7.82 15.12
CA HIS A 233 6.39 7.50 13.99
C HIS A 233 5.67 7.31 12.64
N GLY A 234 4.42 7.77 12.54
CA GLY A 234 3.54 7.53 11.41
C GLY A 234 3.56 8.62 10.35
N THR A 235 2.67 8.44 9.36
CA THR A 235 2.61 9.27 8.14
C THR A 235 2.05 10.68 8.35
N SER A 236 1.42 10.95 9.49
CA SER A 236 0.86 12.27 9.82
C SER A 236 1.91 13.28 10.30
N TYR A 237 3.17 12.85 10.49
CA TYR A 237 4.24 13.63 11.12
C TYR A 237 4.43 15.03 10.52
N LYS A 238 4.27 15.15 9.19
CA LYS A 238 4.45 16.40 8.46
C LYS A 238 3.11 17.13 8.26
N ILE A 239 2.10 16.43 7.77
CA ILE A 239 0.87 17.06 7.28
C ILE A 239 0.02 17.65 8.42
N LEU A 240 -0.08 16.98 9.56
CA LEU A 240 -1.01 17.42 10.61
C LEU A 240 -0.52 18.71 11.30
N PRO A 241 0.78 18.87 11.64
CA PRO A 241 1.29 20.14 12.12
C PRO A 241 1.02 21.31 11.16
N GLU A 242 1.19 21.09 9.85
CA GLU A 242 0.94 22.12 8.84
C GLU A 242 -0.55 22.50 8.77
N VAL A 243 -1.45 21.52 8.79
CA VAL A 243 -2.91 21.76 8.84
C VAL A 243 -3.31 22.54 10.10
N LEU A 244 -2.83 22.12 11.28
CA LEU A 244 -3.17 22.77 12.55
C LEU A 244 -2.66 24.22 12.59
N ASN A 245 -1.41 24.45 12.20
CA ASN A 245 -0.83 25.79 12.16
C ASN A 245 -1.57 26.70 11.16
N GLY A 246 -1.89 26.19 9.97
CA GLY A 246 -2.65 26.90 8.95
C GLY A 246 -4.10 27.19 9.36
N ALA A 247 -4.72 26.31 10.15
CA ALA A 247 -6.03 26.53 10.73
C ALA A 247 -6.05 27.59 11.83
N GLY A 248 -4.89 28.01 12.35
CA GLY A 248 -4.75 29.05 13.37
C GLY A 248 -4.41 28.55 14.77
N PHE A 249 -4.11 27.27 14.95
CA PHE A 249 -3.59 26.76 16.23
C PHE A 249 -2.10 27.11 16.35
N LYS A 250 -1.75 27.90 17.37
CA LYS A 250 -0.38 28.41 17.55
C LYS A 250 0.42 27.71 18.65
N ASN A 251 -0.24 26.98 19.54
CA ASN A 251 0.42 26.30 20.64
C ASN A 251 0.39 24.77 20.44
N LEU A 252 1.24 24.29 19.52
CA LEU A 252 1.39 22.87 19.20
C LEU A 252 2.68 22.32 19.83
N HIS A 253 2.54 21.34 20.71
CA HIS A 253 3.63 20.58 21.30
C HIS A 253 3.72 19.21 20.62
N ILE A 254 4.77 18.99 19.84
CA ILE A 254 5.05 17.69 19.22
C ILE A 254 5.90 16.85 20.16
N VAL A 255 5.47 15.61 20.44
CA VAL A 255 6.23 14.63 21.22
C VAL A 255 7.45 14.21 20.41
N LYS A 256 8.64 14.69 20.81
CA LYS A 256 9.88 14.58 20.02
C LYS A 256 10.31 13.13 19.81
N GLU A 257 10.12 12.31 20.82
CA GLU A 257 10.49 10.89 20.87
C GLU A 257 9.77 10.09 19.78
N GLN A 258 8.58 10.55 19.36
CA GLN A 258 7.71 9.88 18.39
C GLN A 258 7.53 10.68 17.08
N ALA A 259 8.24 11.79 16.90
CA ALA A 259 8.01 12.76 15.81
C ALA A 259 8.56 12.31 14.45
N VAL A 260 9.61 11.49 14.43
CA VAL A 260 10.29 11.06 13.21
C VAL A 260 9.71 9.74 12.72
N PRO A 261 9.36 9.60 11.43
CA PRO A 261 8.90 8.33 10.90
C PRO A 261 9.93 7.20 11.06
N ASP A 262 9.48 6.06 11.57
CA ASP A 262 10.30 4.87 11.84
C ASP A 262 9.41 3.63 11.69
N GLY A 263 9.78 2.75 10.76
CA GLY A 263 9.05 1.51 10.48
C GLY A 263 9.12 0.47 11.60
N ASN A 264 10.00 0.65 12.59
CA ASN A 264 10.10 -0.22 13.76
C ASN A 264 9.24 0.25 14.94
N PHE A 265 8.72 1.49 14.90
CA PHE A 265 7.84 2.04 15.93
C PHE A 265 8.39 1.89 17.36
N ASN A 266 9.69 2.13 17.57
CA ASN A 266 10.44 1.73 18.77
C ASN A 266 9.98 2.32 20.11
N THR A 267 9.14 3.36 20.12
CA THR A 267 8.68 4.04 21.35
C THR A 267 7.16 4.05 21.52
N VAL A 268 6.47 3.12 20.86
CA VAL A 268 5.01 3.01 20.79
C VAL A 268 4.50 1.91 21.71
#